data_AF-A0A934XRN7-F1
#
_entry.id   AF-A0A934XRN7-F1
#
_cell.length_a   1.000
_cell.length_b   1.000
_cell.length_c   1.000
_cell.angle_alpha   90.00
_cell.angle_beta   90.00
_cell.angle_gamma   90.00
#
_symmetry.space_group_name_H-M   'P 1'
#
loop_
_entity.id
_entity.type
_entity.pdbx_description
1 polymer ?
#
loop_
_entity_poly.entity_id
_entity_poly.type
_entity_poly.pdbx_seq_one_letter_code
_entity_poly.pdbx_strand_id
1 'polypeptide(L)'
;MPISNSEVKGDLHRRLKRIEGQVRGVQHMLDDDRDCRAILQQLSAIRAAVQQASLLLVRAHATECLLNPAPGMSTEKLVDELVDALSGLPMTTAVAAGSLIPA
;
A
#
# COMPACT_ATOMS: atom_id res chain seq x y z
N MET A 1 0.95 17.38 6.61
CA MET A 1 2.42 17.42 6.81
C MET A 1 3.12 16.91 5.54
N PRO A 2 4.15 17.60 5.00
CA PRO A 2 4.88 17.11 3.83
C PRO A 2 5.77 15.91 4.17
N ILE A 3 6.05 15.03 3.20
CA ILE A 3 7.02 13.93 3.35
C ILE A 3 8.42 14.54 3.36
N SER A 4 8.99 14.74 4.55
CA SER A 4 10.31 15.35 4.78
C SER A 4 11.46 14.38 4.54
N ASN A 5 11.26 13.08 4.80
CA ASN A 5 12.29 12.06 4.68
C ASN A 5 12.54 11.68 3.20
N SER A 6 13.75 12.00 2.70
CA SER A 6 14.16 11.77 1.31
C SER A 6 14.28 10.28 0.94
N GLU A 7 14.64 9.43 1.89
CA GLU A 7 14.74 7.98 1.71
C GLU A 7 13.34 7.36 1.54
N VAL A 8 12.40 7.70 2.43
CA VAL A 8 10.99 7.27 2.34
C VAL A 8 10.38 7.73 1.02
N LYS A 9 10.64 8.97 0.61
CA LYS A 9 10.17 9.51 -0.67
C LYS A 9 10.74 8.73 -1.86
N GLY A 10 12.02 8.40 -1.84
CA GLY A 10 12.67 7.59 -2.86
C GLY A 10 12.10 6.18 -2.95
N ASP A 11 11.87 5.53 -1.80
CA ASP A 11 11.25 4.21 -1.73
C ASP A 11 9.82 4.20 -2.24
N LEU A 12 9.03 5.20 -1.85
CA LEU A 12 7.66 5.34 -2.30
C LEU A 12 7.62 5.52 -3.82
N HIS A 13 8.48 6.38 -4.38
CA HIS A 13 8.60 6.52 -5.84
C HIS A 13 8.95 5.20 -6.53
N ARG A 14 9.91 4.42 -6.01
CA ARG A 14 10.29 3.12 -6.58
C ARG A 14 9.15 2.11 -6.54
N ARG A 15 8.32 2.11 -5.49
CA ARG A 15 7.16 1.23 -5.36
C ARG A 15 6.03 1.65 -6.31
N LEU A 16 5.73 2.94 -6.36
CA LEU A 16 4.70 3.48 -7.25
C LEU A 16 5.03 3.27 -8.74
N LYS A 17 6.29 3.45 -9.16
CA LYS A 17 6.73 3.11 -10.53
C LYS A 17 6.51 1.65 -10.89
N ARG A 18 6.71 0.73 -9.93
CA ARG A 18 6.43 -0.71 -10.13
C ARG A 18 4.93 -0.97 -10.28
N ILE A 19 4.12 -0.36 -9.41
CA ILE A 19 2.65 -0.46 -9.46
C ILE A 19 2.12 0.07 -10.81
N GLU A 20 2.63 1.21 -11.29
CA GLU A 20 2.30 1.76 -12.60
C GLU A 20 2.60 0.76 -13.73
N GLY A 21 3.77 0.11 -13.68
CA GLY A 21 4.14 -0.95 -14.61
C GLY A 21 3.17 -2.15 -14.57
N GLN A 22 2.75 -2.58 -13.38
CA GLN A 22 1.77 -3.66 -13.22
C GLN A 22 0.40 -3.27 -13.79
N VAL A 23 -0.07 -2.05 -13.53
CA VAL A 23 -1.35 -1.54 -14.07
C VAL A 23 -1.30 -1.44 -15.60
N ARG A 24 -0.18 -1.01 -16.19
CA ARG A 24 0.01 -1.08 -17.64
C ARG A 24 0.00 -2.52 -18.15
N GLY A 25 0.65 -3.45 -17.44
CA GLY A 25 0.64 -4.87 -17.79
C GLY A 25 -0.78 -5.45 -17.83
N VAL A 26 -1.64 -5.10 -16.87
CA VAL A 26 -3.05 -5.51 -16.87
C VAL A 26 -3.81 -4.97 -18.07
N GLN A 27 -3.56 -3.73 -18.50
CA GLN A 27 -4.17 -3.17 -19.72
C GLN A 27 -3.79 -3.99 -20.95
N HIS A 28 -2.51 -4.33 -21.11
CA HIS A 28 -2.07 -5.18 -22.24
C HIS A 28 -2.70 -6.58 -22.17
N MET A 29 -2.88 -7.14 -20.97
CA MET A 29 -3.57 -8.42 -20.81
C MET A 29 -5.04 -8.37 -21.26
N LEU A 30 -5.70 -7.21 -21.14
CA LEU A 30 -7.05 -7.03 -21.65
C LEU A 30 -7.03 -6.95 -23.19
N ASP A 31 -6.09 -6.20 -23.75
CA ASP A 31 -5.92 -6.08 -25.21
C ASP A 31 -5.58 -7.43 -25.87
N ASP A 32 -4.86 -8.30 -25.15
CA ASP A 32 -4.47 -9.65 -25.57
C ASP A 32 -5.55 -10.73 -25.26
N ASP A 33 -6.76 -10.35 -24.84
CA ASP A 33 -7.86 -11.26 -24.46
C ASP A 33 -7.42 -12.39 -23.49
N ARG A 34 -6.57 -12.05 -22.51
CA ARG A 34 -6.03 -13.03 -21.55
C ARG A 34 -7.11 -13.56 -20.61
N ASP A 35 -6.89 -14.78 -20.13
CA ASP A 35 -7.77 -15.45 -19.18
C ASP A 35 -8.08 -14.59 -17.93
N CYS A 36 -9.36 -14.56 -17.56
CA CYS A 36 -9.88 -13.78 -16.45
C CYS A 36 -9.18 -14.09 -15.11
N ARG A 37 -8.82 -15.35 -14.85
CA ARG A 37 -8.13 -15.73 -13.60
C ARG A 37 -6.73 -15.12 -13.55
N ALA A 38 -6.02 -15.08 -14.69
CA ALA A 38 -4.71 -14.44 -14.76
C ALA A 38 -4.79 -12.94 -14.51
N ILE A 39 -5.81 -12.27 -15.06
CA ILE A 39 -6.07 -10.83 -14.81
C ILE A 39 -6.40 -10.57 -13.33
N LEU A 40 -7.28 -11.38 -12.73
CA LEU A 40 -7.63 -11.26 -11.31
C LEU A 40 -6.42 -11.46 -10.40
N GLN A 41 -5.49 -12.35 -10.76
CA GLN A 41 -4.24 -12.55 -10.03
C GLN A 41 -3.34 -11.31 -10.08
N GLN A 42 -3.21 -10.66 -11.25
CA GLN A 42 -2.45 -9.42 -11.37
C GLN A 42 -3.09 -8.25 -10.60
N LEU A 43 -4.41 -8.11 -10.66
CA LEU A 43 -5.14 -7.11 -9.86
C LEU A 43 -4.94 -7.32 -8.35
N SER A 44 -4.90 -8.59 -7.91
CA SER A 44 -4.60 -8.93 -6.52
C SER A 44 -3.16 -8.56 -6.14
N ALA A 45 -2.19 -8.79 -7.03
CA ALA A 45 -0.81 -8.39 -6.83
C ALA A 45 -0.64 -6.85 -6.75
N ILE A 46 -1.34 -6.10 -7.60
CA ILE A 46 -1.38 -4.63 -7.56
C ILE A 46 -1.94 -4.15 -6.22
N ARG A 47 -3.05 -4.73 -5.75
CA ARG A 47 -3.65 -4.41 -4.46
C ARG A 47 -2.65 -4.61 -3.32
N ALA A 48 -1.94 -5.74 -3.29
CA ALA A 48 -0.93 -6.02 -2.28
C ALA A 48 0.25 -5.03 -2.35
N ALA A 49 0.69 -4.65 -3.55
CA ALA A 49 1.76 -3.68 -3.73
C ALA A 49 1.37 -2.28 -3.23
N VAL A 50 0.13 -1.84 -3.52
CA VAL A 50 -0.42 -0.57 -3.02
C VAL A 50 -0.50 -0.60 -1.49
N GLN A 51 -1.03 -1.66 -0.91
CA GLN A 51 -1.08 -1.86 0.55
C GLN A 51 0.29 -1.69 1.20
N GLN A 52 1.33 -2.32 0.65
CA GLN A 52 2.70 -2.16 1.17
C GLN A 52 3.23 -0.73 1.05
N ALA A 53 2.91 -0.03 -0.04
CA ALA A 53 3.29 1.37 -0.21
C ALA A 53 2.58 2.27 0.82
N SER A 54 1.29 2.02 1.08
CA SER A 54 0.53 2.73 2.10
C SER A 54 1.11 2.51 3.51
N LEU A 55 1.43 1.27 3.87
CA LEU A 55 2.03 0.95 5.18
C LEU A 55 3.40 1.61 5.38
N LEU A 56 4.21 1.71 4.31
CA LEU A 56 5.47 2.46 4.36
C LEU A 56 5.22 3.93 4.73
N LEU A 57 4.25 4.57 4.07
CA LEU A 57 3.92 5.97 4.32
C LEU A 57 3.36 6.17 5.72
N VAL A 58 2.47 5.29 6.18
CA VAL A 58 1.92 5.39 7.55
C VAL A 58 3.01 5.21 8.59
N ARG A 59 3.95 4.28 8.42
CA ARG A 59 5.09 4.13 9.33
C ARG A 59 5.93 5.42 9.40
N ALA A 60 6.20 6.03 8.25
CA ALA A 60 6.94 7.27 8.19
C ALA A 60 6.17 8.42 8.88
N HIS A 61 4.86 8.51 8.65
CA HIS A 61 3.99 9.49 9.28
C HIS A 61 3.95 9.31 10.81
N ALA A 62 3.75 8.08 11.30
CA ALA A 62 3.77 7.75 12.72
C ALA A 62 5.09 8.16 13.38
N THR A 63 6.21 7.83 12.74
CA THR A 63 7.55 8.15 13.27
C THR A 63 7.75 9.65 13.39
N GLU A 64 7.39 10.41 12.37
CA GLU A 64 7.54 11.87 12.38
C GLU A 64 6.59 12.54 13.38
N CYS A 65 5.32 12.11 13.44
CA CYS A 65 4.33 12.63 14.40
C CYS A 65 4.74 12.37 15.86
N LEU A 66 5.36 11.22 16.15
CA LEU A 66 5.83 10.89 17.50
C LEU A 66 7.13 11.61 17.87
N LEU A 67 8.03 11.83 16.92
CA LEU A 67 9.32 12.50 17.17
C LEU A 67 9.20 14.03 17.21
N ASN A 68 8.27 14.59 16.44
CA ASN A 68 8.04 16.03 16.32
C ASN A 68 6.54 16.35 16.49
N PRO A 69 6.00 16.21 17.71
CA PRO A 69 4.58 16.47 17.97
C PRO A 69 4.26 17.94 17.71
N ALA A 70 3.13 18.20 17.05
CA ALA A 70 2.68 19.57 16.83
C ALA A 70 2.41 20.28 18.16
N PRO A 71 2.62 21.61 18.25
CA PRO A 71 2.37 22.36 19.49
C PRO A 71 0.93 22.19 19.97
N GLY A 72 0.74 21.77 21.22
CA GLY A 72 -0.59 21.59 21.84
C GLY A 72 -1.27 20.25 21.54
N MET A 73 -0.58 19.30 20.91
CA MET A 73 -1.09 17.95 20.67
C MET A 73 -0.72 17.02 21.82
N SER A 74 -1.71 16.35 22.44
CA SER A 74 -1.44 15.30 23.43
C SER A 74 -1.09 14.00 22.72
N THR A 75 -0.40 13.10 23.43
CA THR A 75 -0.04 11.78 22.90
C THR A 75 -1.27 10.98 22.47
N GLU A 76 -2.39 11.11 23.20
CA GLU A 76 -3.65 10.45 22.86
C GLU A 76 -4.19 10.91 21.50
N LYS A 77 -4.17 12.22 21.21
CA LYS A 77 -4.63 12.76 19.92
C LYS A 77 -3.76 12.32 18.75
N LEU A 78 -2.45 12.21 18.98
CA LEU A 78 -1.50 11.69 17.97
C LEU A 78 -1.77 10.22 17.66
N VAL A 79 -2.12 9.44 18.67
CA VAL A 79 -2.48 8.02 18.50
C VAL A 79 -3.81 7.89 17.76
N ASP A 80 -4.82 8.69 18.09
CA ASP A 80 -6.11 8.68 17.40
C ASP A 80 -5.98 9.03 15.90
N GLU A 81 -5.20 10.07 15.57
CA GLU A 81 -4.93 10.44 14.16
C GLU A 81 -4.22 9.31 13.40
N LEU A 82 -3.28 8.61 14.06
CA LEU A 82 -2.60 7.47 13.47
C LEU A 82 -3.53 6.27 13.26
N VAL A 83 -4.41 5.99 14.22
CA VAL A 83 -5.42 4.92 14.12
C VAL A 83 -6.41 5.22 13.00
N ASP A 84 -6.84 6.47 12.84
CA ASP A 84 -7.71 6.89 11.74
C ASP A 84 -7.02 6.76 10.37
N ALA A 85 -5.74 7.12 10.27
CA ALA A 85 -4.97 6.92 9.04
C ALA A 85 -4.83 5.43 8.67
N LEU A 86 -4.79 4.54 9.68
CA LEU A 86 -4.72 3.09 9.51
C LEU A 86 -6.09 2.46 9.20
N SER A 87 -7.19 3.01 9.73
CA SER A 87 -8.54 2.44 9.56
C SER A 87 -9.03 2.50 8.11
N GLY A 88 -8.54 3.45 7.32
CA GLY A 88 -8.77 3.55 5.88
C GLY A 88 -8.02 2.50 5.04
N LEU A 89 -7.07 1.75 5.62
CA LEU A 89 -6.39 0.65 4.93
C LEU A 89 -7.25 -0.60 5.04
N PRO A 90 -7.75 -1.18 3.94
CA PRO A 90 -8.59 -2.37 4.04
C PRO A 90 -7.78 -3.51 4.66
N MET A 91 -8.14 -3.90 5.89
CA MET A 91 -7.65 -5.06 6.64
C MET A 91 -8.11 -6.38 6.01
N THR A 92 -8.02 -6.51 4.68
CA THR A 92 -8.33 -7.78 4.03
C THR A 92 -7.09 -8.67 4.09
N THR A 93 -7.20 -9.61 5.02
CA THR A 93 -6.35 -10.77 5.18
C THR A 93 -6.18 -11.50 3.85
N ALA A 94 -4.96 -12.02 3.67
CA ALA A 94 -4.57 -13.08 2.75
C ALA A 94 -5.72 -13.70 1.92
N VAL A 95 -5.69 -13.50 0.60
CA VAL A 95 -6.04 -14.64 -0.26
C VAL A 95 -5.02 -15.70 0.11
N ALA A 96 -5.46 -16.73 0.82
CA ALA A 96 -4.68 -17.92 1.09
C ALA A 96 -4.14 -18.44 -0.24
N ALA A 97 -2.85 -18.20 -0.49
CA ALA A 97 -2.09 -18.92 -1.50
C ALA A 97 -1.92 -20.34 -0.96
N GLY A 98 -2.93 -21.19 -1.16
CA GLY A 98 -2.88 -22.58 -0.74
C GLY A 98 -4.25 -23.18 -0.49
N SER A 99 -4.92 -23.62 -1.55
CA SER A 99 -5.72 -24.86 -1.63
C SER A 99 -6.50 -24.90 -2.95
N LEU A 100 -6.46 -26.06 -3.61
CA LEU A 100 -7.23 -26.49 -4.80
C LEU A 100 -6.56 -26.32 -6.17
N ILE A 101 -5.45 -27.04 -6.38
CA ILE A 101 -5.32 -27.95 -7.54
C ILE A 101 -4.57 -29.20 -7.08
N PRO A 102 -5.22 -30.35 -6.83
CA PRO A 102 -4.59 -31.65 -7.02
C PRO A 102 -4.83 -32.12 -8.47
N ALA A 103 -3.74 -32.59 -9.08
CA ALA A 103 -3.58 -33.43 -10.29
C ALA A 103 -4.65 -33.37 -11.39
#